data_AF-A0A9Q0Y7H9-F1
#
_entry.id   AF-A0A9Q0Y7H9-F1
#
_cell.length_a   1.000
_cell.length_b   1.000
_cell.length_c   1.000
_cell.angle_alpha   90.00
_cell.angle_beta   90.00
_cell.angle_gamma   90.00
#
_symmetry.space_group_name_H-M   'P 1'
#
loop_
_entity.id
_entity.type
_entity.pdbx_description
1 polymer ?
#
loop_
_entity_poly.entity_id
_entity_poly.type
_entity_poly.pdbx_seq_one_letter_code
_entity_poly.pdbx_strand_id
1 'polypeptide(L)'
;MGGAEGGPFAATPPAAHLLRSAVQSRACALRAGEGKTGETGEEERRWWVVGPAGRFPPSLLRREPVGSSFAKQPGVSFFFLERSRGEDRKALLEVDEEKRMDMGNQHPSIKRLQEIQKEVKELESQVATFSGLSSDRAYKKLERALTKQLFEIDSVDAEGRGDIQQARKRAARETERLLKELEQNANHPRRLEIESIFNEAQILVEQEISAFYKGSNCVTEEFEEGIQDIIFRLTQVKTGGKISLRKARYRTLTKVCAVQEIIDSCTKQQPSLPLSSDAHPSVAKINSVMVDVNKAKGTLIAVLMGVNNNETCRHLSCVLTGLVADLDALDVCGRPEIRNYRKEVVEEINRLQKYLDLEEEADTTYAYDLAQNRCIIKIEEIRKKMKEIHASLLKEEKVSDLYLRSKTELQGLIAQLDEVSPGKNPCIREARRRAVIEVQTLITHIDLNEALVKRQAFAEQTEAEPPSHKAVWNILANVSQIQQEVLSFDGNRTDKNYMRLEELLTKQLLALDAVDPQGDERSKVARKQAVKLAQNILYYLDMKTDEWEY
;
A
#
# COMPACT_ATOMS: atom_id res chain seq x y z
N MET A 1 -49.96 36.52 11.08
CA MET A 1 -50.42 35.29 10.41
C MET A 1 -49.83 35.33 9.01
N GLY A 2 -48.80 34.62 8.61
CA GLY A 2 -48.23 33.34 9.04
C GLY A 2 -47.97 32.57 7.74
N GLY A 3 -46.76 32.64 7.20
CA GLY A 3 -46.36 31.96 5.97
C GLY A 3 -44.87 31.60 6.06
N ALA A 4 -44.61 30.34 6.35
CA ALA A 4 -43.32 29.80 6.76
C ALA A 4 -42.40 29.47 5.57
N GLU A 5 -41.10 29.63 5.86
CA GLU A 5 -39.94 29.39 5.02
C GLU A 5 -39.72 27.90 4.72
N GLY A 6 -39.22 27.60 3.52
CA GLY A 6 -38.76 26.27 3.11
C GLY A 6 -37.30 26.03 3.50
N GLY A 7 -37.04 24.98 4.26
CA GLY A 7 -35.70 24.45 4.55
C GLY A 7 -35.30 23.30 3.62
N PRO A 8 -33.99 22.98 3.49
CA PRO A 8 -33.49 22.00 2.52
C PRO A 8 -33.59 20.56 3.04
N PHE A 9 -33.86 19.64 2.11
CA PHE A 9 -33.86 18.20 2.30
C PHE A 9 -32.51 17.68 2.81
N ALA A 10 -32.49 17.12 4.02
CA ALA A 10 -31.39 16.29 4.51
C ALA A 10 -31.44 14.91 3.82
N ALA A 11 -30.35 14.53 3.16
CA ALA A 11 -30.18 13.19 2.60
C ALA A 11 -30.09 12.16 3.73
N THR A 12 -31.07 11.25 3.78
CA THR A 12 -31.06 10.09 4.66
C THR A 12 -29.98 9.09 4.21
N PRO A 13 -29.22 8.48 5.13
CA PRO A 13 -28.26 7.44 4.77
C PRO A 13 -28.99 6.17 4.31
N PRO A 14 -28.42 5.38 3.38
CA PRO A 14 -29.07 4.18 2.87
C PRO A 14 -29.18 3.12 3.98
N ALA A 15 -30.37 2.50 4.08
CA ALA A 15 -30.75 1.52 5.10
C ALA A 15 -29.76 0.33 5.27
N ALA A 16 -28.92 0.06 4.27
CA ALA A 16 -27.85 -0.94 4.32
C ALA A 16 -26.79 -0.66 5.40
N HIS A 17 -26.47 0.61 5.68
CA HIS A 17 -25.43 0.98 6.65
C HIS A 17 -25.87 0.75 8.10
N LEU A 18 -27.17 0.87 8.38
CA LEU A 18 -27.77 0.61 9.69
C LEU A 18 -27.87 -0.90 9.97
N LEU A 19 -28.17 -1.71 8.95
CA LEU A 19 -28.15 -3.18 9.07
C LEU A 19 -26.72 -3.72 9.30
N ARG A 20 -25.71 -3.12 8.66
CA ARG A 20 -24.28 -3.45 8.87
C ARG A 20 -23.86 -3.28 10.34
N SER A 21 -24.21 -2.14 10.96
CA SER A 21 -23.90 -1.84 12.37
C SER A 21 -24.61 -2.78 13.35
N ALA A 22 -25.85 -3.16 13.05
CA ALA A 22 -26.65 -4.06 13.88
C ALA A 22 -26.11 -5.52 13.85
N VAL A 23 -25.67 -6.01 12.69
CA VAL A 23 -25.07 -7.35 12.54
C VAL A 23 -23.70 -7.42 13.22
N GLN A 24 -22.87 -6.37 13.09
CA GLN A 24 -21.55 -6.31 13.72
C GLN A 24 -21.62 -6.27 15.25
N SER A 25 -22.59 -5.53 15.80
CA SER A 25 -22.78 -5.39 17.25
C SER A 25 -23.29 -6.68 17.91
N ARG A 26 -24.15 -7.45 17.23
CA ARG A 26 -24.64 -8.75 17.72
C ARG A 26 -23.57 -9.85 17.69
N ALA A 27 -22.64 -9.79 16.72
CA ALA A 27 -21.53 -10.74 16.62
C ALA A 27 -20.47 -10.57 17.73
N CYS A 28 -20.29 -9.35 18.28
CA CYS A 28 -19.43 -9.14 19.44
C CYS A 28 -19.99 -9.74 20.73
N ALA A 29 -21.33 -9.73 20.91
CA ALA A 29 -21.97 -10.28 22.10
C ALA A 29 -21.84 -11.82 22.22
N LEU A 30 -21.72 -12.54 21.09
CA LEU A 30 -21.55 -14.00 21.07
C LEU A 30 -20.11 -14.46 21.39
N ARG A 31 -19.17 -13.53 21.60
CA ARG A 31 -17.75 -13.83 21.90
C ARG A 31 -17.46 -13.95 23.41
N ALA A 32 -18.42 -13.64 24.28
CA ALA A 32 -18.21 -13.50 25.72
C ALA A 32 -18.72 -14.66 26.60
N GLY A 33 -19.18 -15.78 26.03
CA GLY A 33 -19.68 -16.93 26.78
C GLY A 33 -18.85 -18.19 26.56
N GLU A 34 -17.80 -18.40 27.37
CA GLU A 34 -17.00 -19.63 27.37
C GLU A 34 -17.28 -20.49 28.61
N GLY A 35 -17.50 -21.78 28.40
CA GLY A 35 -17.54 -22.82 29.42
C GLY A 35 -17.04 -24.14 28.84
N LYS A 36 -16.05 -24.75 29.50
CA LYS A 36 -15.29 -25.96 29.10
C LYS A 36 -16.10 -27.26 29.16
N THR A 37 -15.78 -28.21 28.27
CA THR A 37 -15.76 -29.70 28.35
C THR A 37 -15.84 -30.22 26.90
N GLY A 38 -15.27 -31.31 26.40
CA GLY A 38 -14.55 -32.50 26.85
C GLY A 38 -14.48 -33.42 25.61
N GLU A 39 -13.44 -34.23 25.46
CA GLU A 39 -13.04 -34.94 24.23
C GLU A 39 -14.01 -36.02 23.72
N THR A 40 -14.07 -36.18 22.38
CA THR A 40 -13.91 -37.45 21.62
C THR A 40 -14.15 -37.18 20.12
N GLY A 41 -13.32 -37.75 19.24
CA GLY A 41 -13.43 -37.63 17.77
C GLY A 41 -12.16 -37.10 17.12
N GLU A 42 -11.10 -37.90 17.13
CA GLU A 42 -9.85 -37.70 16.40
C GLU A 42 -9.87 -38.52 15.10
N GLU A 43 -10.65 -38.10 14.10
CA GLU A 43 -10.40 -38.57 12.71
C GLU A 43 -10.94 -37.59 11.64
N GLU A 44 -11.97 -36.78 11.94
CA GLU A 44 -12.46 -35.72 11.04
C GLU A 44 -11.78 -34.35 11.22
N ARG A 45 -10.97 -34.15 12.27
CA ARG A 45 -10.28 -32.86 12.55
C ARG A 45 -9.18 -32.51 11.53
N ARG A 46 -8.84 -33.41 10.60
CA ARG A 46 -7.77 -33.20 9.62
C ARG A 46 -8.19 -32.33 8.42
N TRP A 47 -9.49 -32.13 8.20
CA TRP A 47 -9.96 -31.45 6.98
C TRP A 47 -10.18 -29.95 7.15
N TRP A 48 -10.30 -29.43 8.38
CA TRP A 48 -10.64 -28.01 8.60
C TRP A 48 -9.98 -27.43 9.85
N VAL A 49 -8.64 -27.31 9.84
CA VAL A 49 -7.91 -26.43 10.77
C VAL A 49 -7.12 -25.42 9.94
N VAL A 50 -7.66 -24.22 9.79
CA VAL A 50 -6.88 -23.03 9.41
C VAL A 50 -6.83 -22.14 10.65
N GLY A 51 -5.72 -22.26 11.38
CA GLY A 51 -5.36 -21.43 12.53
C GLY A 51 -3.84 -21.21 12.56
N PRO A 52 -3.36 -19.98 12.88
CA PRO A 52 -1.97 -19.57 12.66
C PRO A 52 -1.10 -19.81 13.91
N ALA A 53 0.14 -20.28 13.73
CA ALA A 53 1.19 -20.15 14.74
C ALA A 53 2.57 -20.28 14.09
N GLY A 54 3.47 -19.37 14.43
CA GLY A 54 4.83 -19.30 13.90
C GLY A 54 5.92 -19.85 14.83
N ARG A 55 7.12 -19.82 14.25
CA ARG A 55 8.49 -19.80 14.82
C ARG A 55 9.14 -21.07 15.39
N PHE A 56 10.45 -21.11 15.06
CA PHE A 56 11.64 -21.75 15.66
C PHE A 56 12.11 -23.09 15.07
N PRO A 57 13.41 -23.45 15.16
CA PRO A 57 14.64 -22.76 14.75
C PRO A 57 15.56 -23.69 13.87
N PRO A 58 16.76 -23.25 13.41
CA PRO A 58 17.53 -23.98 12.39
C PRO A 58 18.60 -24.89 13.00
N SER A 59 18.78 -26.11 12.46
CA SER A 59 20.06 -26.81 12.54
C SER A 59 20.23 -27.90 11.47
N LEU A 60 21.31 -27.73 10.71
CA LEU A 60 22.31 -28.71 10.29
C LEU A 60 21.81 -30.03 9.68
N LEU A 61 22.02 -30.21 8.37
CA LEU A 61 22.88 -31.28 7.86
C LEU A 61 23.38 -31.02 6.43
N ARG A 62 24.62 -31.45 6.25
CA ARG A 62 25.59 -31.25 5.17
C ARG A 62 25.29 -32.17 3.98
N ARG A 63 25.54 -31.65 2.76
CA ARG A 63 26.39 -32.21 1.65
C ARG A 63 26.06 -33.66 1.16
N GLU A 64 25.99 -34.00 -0.13
CA GLU A 64 26.80 -33.70 -1.33
C GLU A 64 26.10 -34.23 -2.62
N PRO A 65 26.63 -34.00 -3.84
CA PRO A 65 25.89 -33.91 -5.09
C PRO A 65 26.03 -35.15 -6.00
N VAL A 66 25.20 -35.22 -7.04
CA VAL A 66 25.44 -36.09 -8.20
C VAL A 66 25.31 -35.26 -9.47
N GLY A 67 26.38 -35.24 -10.27
CA GLY A 67 26.42 -34.66 -11.60
C GLY A 67 26.33 -35.73 -12.70
N SER A 68 25.89 -35.31 -13.88
CA SER A 68 26.36 -35.71 -15.23
C SER A 68 25.48 -34.93 -16.24
N SER A 69 25.94 -34.05 -17.11
CA SER A 69 26.82 -34.19 -18.30
C SER A 69 26.14 -34.82 -19.52
N PHE A 70 26.36 -34.19 -20.70
CA PHE A 70 26.04 -34.58 -22.09
C PHE A 70 24.62 -34.22 -22.62
N ALA A 71 24.38 -33.71 -23.85
CA ALA A 71 25.19 -33.43 -25.04
C ALA A 71 24.49 -32.41 -25.99
N LYS A 72 25.22 -31.94 -27.01
CA LYS A 72 24.89 -30.92 -28.03
C LYS A 72 24.24 -31.47 -29.33
N GLN A 73 23.34 -30.65 -29.90
CA GLN A 73 23.06 -30.30 -31.34
C GLN A 73 22.54 -31.38 -32.33
N PRO A 74 22.05 -31.04 -33.57
CA PRO A 74 21.77 -29.73 -34.26
C PRO A 74 20.29 -29.60 -34.76
N GLY A 75 19.72 -28.45 -35.15
CA GLY A 75 19.94 -27.63 -36.35
C GLY A 75 18.88 -27.89 -37.45
N VAL A 76 17.91 -26.99 -37.64
CA VAL A 76 17.08 -26.90 -38.86
C VAL A 76 16.78 -25.44 -39.18
N SER A 77 17.17 -24.99 -40.38
CA SER A 77 16.86 -23.67 -40.93
C SER A 77 15.44 -23.66 -41.51
N PHE A 78 14.70 -22.56 -41.32
CA PHE A 78 13.53 -22.27 -42.14
C PHE A 78 13.59 -20.81 -42.62
N PHE A 79 14.05 -20.66 -43.86
CA PHE A 79 13.96 -19.45 -44.69
C PHE A 79 12.63 -19.54 -45.44
N PHE A 80 11.66 -18.66 -45.17
CA PHE A 80 10.70 -18.07 -46.11
C PHE A 80 9.52 -17.47 -45.32
N LEU A 81 9.43 -16.14 -45.26
CA LEU A 81 8.25 -15.33 -45.60
C LEU A 81 8.46 -13.89 -45.11
N GLU A 82 9.37 -13.16 -45.75
CA GLU A 82 9.60 -11.74 -45.48
C GLU A 82 9.66 -10.97 -46.80
N ARG A 83 8.49 -10.78 -47.41
CA ARG A 83 8.35 -10.01 -48.65
C ARG A 83 6.95 -9.43 -48.77
N SER A 84 6.62 -8.45 -47.92
CA SER A 84 5.51 -7.47 -48.09
C SER A 84 5.51 -6.31 -47.07
N ARG A 85 6.66 -5.95 -46.46
CA ARG A 85 6.75 -4.85 -45.47
C ARG A 85 7.73 -3.72 -45.87
N GLY A 86 8.16 -3.72 -47.13
CA GLY A 86 9.17 -2.79 -47.66
C GLY A 86 8.59 -1.51 -48.26
N GLU A 87 7.35 -1.52 -48.75
CA GLU A 87 6.75 -0.36 -49.45
C GLU A 87 6.07 0.61 -48.46
N ASP A 88 5.39 0.11 -47.43
CA ASP A 88 4.76 0.96 -46.40
C ASP A 88 5.77 1.69 -45.51
N ARG A 89 6.96 1.11 -45.28
CA ARG A 89 8.04 1.79 -44.55
C ARG A 89 8.71 2.89 -45.38
N LYS A 90 8.74 2.74 -46.71
CA LYS A 90 9.30 3.75 -47.61
C LYS A 90 8.37 4.95 -47.72
N ALA A 91 7.05 4.72 -47.82
CA ALA A 91 6.06 5.79 -47.80
C ALA A 91 6.00 6.54 -46.44
N LEU A 92 6.17 5.83 -45.30
CA LEU A 92 6.20 6.48 -43.98
C LEU A 92 7.49 7.29 -43.75
N LEU A 93 8.62 6.84 -44.30
CA LEU A 93 9.90 7.56 -44.25
C LEU A 93 9.94 8.73 -45.25
N GLU A 94 9.32 8.62 -46.42
CA GLU A 94 9.21 9.72 -47.40
C GLU A 94 8.27 10.84 -46.89
N VAL A 95 7.19 10.49 -46.17
CA VAL A 95 6.31 11.48 -45.52
C VAL A 95 6.99 12.20 -44.34
N ASP A 96 7.90 11.52 -43.63
CA ASP A 96 8.72 12.13 -42.58
C ASP A 96 9.93 12.91 -43.11
N GLU A 97 10.47 12.56 -44.29
CA GLU A 97 11.52 13.31 -44.99
C GLU A 97 10.98 14.57 -45.69
N GLU A 98 9.80 14.51 -46.32
CA GLU A 98 9.14 15.70 -46.92
C GLU A 98 8.78 16.76 -45.86
N LYS A 99 8.46 16.35 -44.62
CA LYS A 99 8.29 17.28 -43.49
C LYS A 99 9.62 17.79 -42.90
N ARG A 100 10.74 17.09 -43.14
CA ARG A 100 12.08 17.50 -42.68
C ARG A 100 12.78 18.46 -43.64
N MET A 101 12.37 18.53 -44.91
CA MET A 101 13.02 19.37 -45.91
C MET A 101 12.50 20.82 -46.01
N ASP A 102 11.55 21.26 -45.15
CA ASP A 102 11.11 22.67 -45.05
C ASP A 102 11.64 23.37 -43.79
N MET A 103 12.82 23.00 -43.32
CA MET A 103 13.44 23.58 -42.11
C MET A 103 14.26 24.85 -42.39
N GLY A 104 14.29 25.35 -43.63
CA GLY A 104 15.09 26.50 -44.04
C GLY A 104 14.49 27.87 -43.72
N ASN A 105 13.15 27.97 -43.56
CA ASN A 105 12.45 29.26 -43.49
C ASN A 105 11.33 29.32 -42.42
N GLN A 106 11.49 28.61 -41.30
CA GLN A 106 10.54 28.76 -40.19
C GLN A 106 10.54 30.20 -39.65
N HIS A 107 9.35 30.82 -39.65
CA HIS A 107 9.11 32.17 -39.13
C HIS A 107 9.68 32.33 -37.71
N PRO A 108 10.32 33.46 -37.37
CA PRO A 108 10.88 33.67 -36.03
C PRO A 108 9.85 33.46 -34.91
N SER A 109 8.60 33.90 -35.11
CA SER A 109 7.49 33.65 -34.17
C SER A 109 7.16 32.16 -33.99
N ILE A 110 7.26 31.34 -35.04
CA ILE A 110 7.02 29.89 -34.94
C ILE A 110 8.15 29.21 -34.16
N LYS A 111 9.41 29.58 -34.42
CA LYS A 111 10.55 29.07 -33.66
C LYS A 111 10.42 29.41 -32.17
N ARG A 112 10.06 30.67 -31.86
CA ARG A 112 9.84 31.11 -30.48
C ARG A 112 8.71 30.34 -29.80
N LEU A 113 7.59 30.12 -30.49
CA LEU A 113 6.48 29.31 -29.95
C LEU A 113 6.89 27.85 -29.71
N GLN A 114 7.76 27.26 -30.53
CA GLN A 114 8.27 25.91 -30.32
C GLN A 114 9.19 25.82 -29.09
N GLU A 115 10.04 26.83 -28.87
CA GLU A 115 10.85 26.92 -27.64
C GLU A 115 9.97 26.99 -26.40
N ILE A 116 8.97 27.88 -26.40
CA ILE A 116 8.02 28.01 -25.29
C ILE A 116 7.27 26.70 -25.07
N GLN A 117 6.80 26.03 -26.14
CA GLN A 117 6.13 24.73 -26.01
C GLN A 117 7.04 23.65 -25.40
N LYS A 118 8.35 23.68 -25.68
CA LYS A 118 9.30 22.77 -25.03
C LYS A 118 9.39 23.04 -23.53
N GLU A 119 9.49 24.30 -23.11
CA GLU A 119 9.51 24.68 -21.70
C GLU A 119 8.18 24.33 -20.99
N VAL A 120 7.04 24.58 -21.64
CA VAL A 120 5.71 24.22 -21.14
C VAL A 120 5.60 22.70 -20.93
N LYS A 121 6.18 21.89 -21.82
CA LYS A 121 6.20 20.43 -21.69
C LYS A 121 7.06 19.93 -20.53
N GLU A 122 8.15 20.63 -20.21
CA GLU A 122 8.95 20.34 -19.01
C GLU A 122 8.19 20.72 -17.72
N LEU A 123 7.39 21.78 -17.76
CA LEU A 123 6.50 22.17 -16.67
C LEU A 123 5.32 21.22 -16.51
N GLU A 124 4.76 20.68 -17.60
CA GLU A 124 3.68 19.68 -17.59
C GLU A 124 4.05 18.47 -16.72
N SER A 125 5.26 17.92 -16.91
CA SER A 125 5.75 16.80 -16.08
C SER A 125 5.85 17.17 -14.59
N GLN A 126 6.25 18.41 -14.27
CA GLN A 126 6.33 18.89 -12.90
C GLN A 126 4.95 19.11 -12.28
N VAL A 127 3.97 19.60 -13.04
CA VAL A 127 2.58 19.78 -12.60
C VAL A 127 1.91 18.43 -12.33
N ALA A 128 2.10 17.45 -13.22
CA ALA A 128 1.55 16.11 -13.06
C ALA A 128 2.10 15.38 -11.81
N THR A 129 3.35 15.67 -11.44
CA THR A 129 4.03 15.08 -10.27
C THR A 129 4.00 15.98 -9.03
N PHE A 130 3.32 17.13 -9.09
CA PHE A 130 3.18 18.06 -7.97
C PHE A 130 2.21 17.48 -6.94
N SER A 131 2.65 17.40 -5.69
CA SER A 131 1.88 16.80 -4.58
C SER A 131 1.70 17.74 -3.37
N GLY A 132 2.06 19.02 -3.54
CA GLY A 132 2.03 20.01 -2.48
C GLY A 132 0.67 20.70 -2.32
N LEU A 133 0.58 21.65 -1.39
CA LEU A 133 -0.55 22.56 -1.22
C LEU A 133 -0.33 23.87 -1.97
N SER A 134 -1.39 24.67 -2.07
CA SER A 134 -1.34 26.02 -2.67
C SER A 134 -0.50 27.01 -1.86
N SER A 135 -0.31 26.76 -0.57
CA SER A 135 0.58 27.51 0.32
C SER A 135 2.07 27.29 0.02
N ASP A 136 2.42 26.17 -0.61
CA ASP A 136 3.79 25.72 -0.76
C ASP A 136 4.62 26.61 -1.68
N ARG A 137 5.91 26.74 -1.36
CA ARG A 137 6.87 27.47 -2.22
C ARG A 137 6.99 26.83 -3.61
N ALA A 138 6.91 25.49 -3.68
CA ALA A 138 6.96 24.75 -4.94
C ALA A 138 5.76 25.06 -5.84
N TYR A 139 4.54 25.17 -5.28
CA TYR A 139 3.35 25.60 -6.00
C TYR A 139 3.57 26.98 -6.62
N LYS A 140 3.95 27.96 -5.78
CA LYS A 140 4.19 29.35 -6.21
C LYS A 140 5.27 29.44 -7.29
N LYS A 141 6.29 28.59 -7.25
CA LYS A 141 7.33 28.52 -8.27
C LYS A 141 6.78 28.03 -9.61
N LEU A 142 5.98 26.96 -9.61
CA LEU A 142 5.36 26.40 -10.83
C LEU A 142 4.32 27.36 -11.41
N GLU A 143 3.47 27.94 -10.58
CA GLU A 143 2.47 28.93 -10.96
C GLU A 143 3.12 30.15 -11.64
N ARG A 144 4.19 30.70 -11.04
CA ARG A 144 4.96 31.80 -11.65
C ARG A 144 5.61 31.39 -12.97
N ALA A 145 6.15 30.18 -13.06
CA ALA A 145 6.78 29.70 -14.30
C ALA A 145 5.76 29.57 -15.44
N LEU A 146 4.60 28.95 -15.19
CA LEU A 146 3.51 28.83 -16.17
C LEU A 146 2.93 30.21 -16.56
N THR A 147 2.74 31.10 -15.58
CA THR A 147 2.25 32.46 -15.83
C THR A 147 3.26 33.26 -16.67
N LYS A 148 4.56 33.07 -16.45
CA LYS A 148 5.61 33.63 -17.31
C LYS A 148 5.49 33.10 -18.74
N GLN A 149 5.28 31.81 -18.94
CA GLN A 149 5.08 31.25 -20.29
C GLN A 149 3.85 31.84 -20.99
N LEU A 150 2.75 32.10 -20.26
CA LEU A 150 1.58 32.79 -20.84
C LEU A 150 1.93 34.19 -21.35
N PHE A 151 2.67 34.99 -20.56
CA PHE A 151 3.12 36.31 -21.00
C PHE A 151 4.04 36.25 -22.23
N GLU A 152 4.95 35.28 -22.26
CA GLU A 152 5.83 35.05 -23.42
C GLU A 152 5.00 34.67 -24.66
N ILE A 153 4.00 33.80 -24.53
CA ILE A 153 3.09 33.43 -25.63
C ILE A 153 2.32 34.65 -26.15
N ASP A 154 1.79 35.48 -25.25
CA ASP A 154 1.05 36.69 -25.62
C ASP A 154 1.92 37.75 -26.30
N SER A 155 3.22 37.80 -25.95
CA SER A 155 4.19 38.71 -26.58
C SER A 155 4.57 38.32 -28.01
N VAL A 156 4.24 37.10 -28.45
CA VAL A 156 4.54 36.66 -29.83
C VAL A 156 3.62 37.36 -30.83
N ASP A 157 4.24 38.16 -31.70
CA ASP A 157 3.55 38.77 -32.83
C ASP A 157 3.23 37.72 -33.90
N ALA A 158 1.97 37.70 -34.31
CA ALA A 158 1.45 36.80 -35.32
C ALA A 158 1.41 37.44 -36.72
N GLU A 159 1.66 38.75 -36.86
CA GLU A 159 1.69 39.48 -38.13
C GLU A 159 0.43 39.24 -39.00
N GLY A 160 -0.72 38.92 -38.38
CA GLY A 160 -1.95 38.55 -39.08
C GLY A 160 -1.96 37.16 -39.73
N ARG A 161 -0.92 36.33 -39.55
CA ARG A 161 -0.87 34.97 -40.08
C ARG A 161 -1.69 34.00 -39.23
N GLY A 162 -2.67 33.34 -39.85
CA GLY A 162 -3.63 32.47 -39.16
C GLY A 162 -3.02 31.23 -38.52
N ASP A 163 -1.95 30.68 -39.12
CA ASP A 163 -1.18 29.55 -38.60
C ASP A 163 -0.44 29.90 -37.30
N ILE A 164 0.21 31.06 -37.25
CA ILE A 164 0.90 31.57 -36.04
C ILE A 164 -0.13 31.89 -34.94
N GLN A 165 -1.24 32.56 -35.30
CA GLN A 165 -2.32 32.82 -34.35
C GLN A 165 -2.91 31.53 -33.76
N GLN A 166 -3.09 30.51 -34.59
CA GLN A 166 -3.59 29.21 -34.13
C GLN A 166 -2.59 28.51 -33.22
N ALA A 167 -1.29 28.52 -33.56
CA ALA A 167 -0.23 27.97 -32.74
C ALA A 167 -0.14 28.67 -31.37
N ARG A 168 -0.21 30.01 -31.35
CA ARG A 168 -0.26 30.82 -30.13
C ARG A 168 -1.47 30.45 -29.26
N LYS A 169 -2.66 30.38 -29.86
CA LYS A 169 -3.90 30.01 -29.15
C LYS A 169 -3.86 28.60 -28.58
N ARG A 170 -3.24 27.64 -29.27
CA ARG A 170 -3.04 26.28 -28.75
C ARG A 170 -2.08 26.27 -27.57
N ALA A 171 -0.93 26.96 -27.68
CA ALA A 171 0.05 27.05 -26.60
C ALA A 171 -0.51 27.71 -25.34
N ALA A 172 -1.27 28.82 -25.50
CA ALA A 172 -1.93 29.50 -24.39
C ALA A 172 -2.94 28.59 -23.68
N ARG A 173 -3.81 27.91 -24.45
CA ARG A 173 -4.79 26.96 -23.91
C ARG A 173 -4.15 25.82 -23.14
N GLU A 174 -3.03 25.28 -23.63
CA GLU A 174 -2.32 24.21 -22.94
C GLU A 174 -1.72 24.72 -21.61
N THR A 175 -1.10 25.90 -21.63
CA THR A 175 -0.51 26.49 -20.42
C THR A 175 -1.58 26.84 -19.38
N GLU A 176 -2.72 27.39 -19.80
CA GLU A 176 -3.88 27.64 -18.92
C GLU A 176 -4.46 26.34 -18.35
N ARG A 177 -4.51 25.27 -19.15
CA ARG A 177 -4.93 23.94 -18.68
C ARG A 177 -3.99 23.43 -17.59
N LEU A 178 -2.68 23.58 -17.75
CA LEU A 178 -1.70 23.18 -16.73
C LEU A 178 -1.83 23.99 -15.44
N LEU A 179 -2.12 25.29 -15.51
CA LEU A 179 -2.42 26.10 -14.33
C LEU A 179 -3.65 25.59 -13.57
N LYS A 180 -4.73 25.26 -14.30
CA LYS A 180 -5.93 24.66 -13.70
C LYS A 180 -5.64 23.30 -13.08
N GLU A 181 -4.83 22.47 -13.73
CA GLU A 181 -4.44 21.16 -13.20
C GLU A 181 -3.59 21.29 -11.92
N LEU A 182 -2.65 22.25 -11.90
CA LEU A 182 -1.84 22.56 -10.72
C LEU A 182 -2.72 22.98 -9.53
N GLU A 183 -3.70 23.86 -9.77
CA GLU A 183 -4.66 24.29 -8.75
C GLU A 183 -5.53 23.13 -8.27
N GLN A 184 -6.04 22.29 -9.18
CA GLN A 184 -6.82 21.10 -8.83
C GLN A 184 -6.01 20.08 -8.03
N ASN A 185 -4.72 19.90 -8.32
CA ASN A 185 -3.83 19.03 -7.56
C ASN A 185 -3.62 19.55 -6.14
N ALA A 186 -3.44 20.86 -5.98
CA ALA A 186 -3.24 21.50 -4.68
C ALA A 186 -4.50 21.49 -3.79
N ASN A 187 -5.67 21.71 -4.41
CA ASN A 187 -6.94 21.89 -3.69
C ASN A 187 -7.85 20.64 -3.73
N HIS A 188 -7.30 19.48 -4.10
CA HIS A 188 -8.09 18.25 -4.20
C HIS A 188 -8.65 17.83 -2.84
N PRO A 189 -9.93 17.41 -2.72
CA PRO A 189 -10.51 16.99 -1.42
C PRO A 189 -9.69 15.91 -0.70
N ARG A 190 -9.21 14.90 -1.45
CA ARG A 190 -8.33 13.85 -0.92
C ARG A 190 -6.94 14.35 -0.51
N ARG A 191 -6.43 15.41 -1.17
CA ARG A 191 -5.16 16.04 -0.77
C ARG A 191 -5.32 16.77 0.56
N LEU A 192 -6.44 17.47 0.74
CA LEU A 192 -6.79 18.15 1.98
C LEU A 192 -7.07 17.14 3.11
N GLU A 193 -7.67 15.99 2.80
CA GLU A 193 -7.84 14.89 3.76
C GLU A 193 -6.49 14.35 4.25
N ILE A 194 -5.53 14.11 3.34
CA ILE A 194 -4.16 13.70 3.72
C ILE A 194 -3.51 14.75 4.62
N GLU A 195 -3.70 16.04 4.30
CA GLU A 195 -3.16 17.12 5.13
C GLU A 195 -3.81 17.15 6.51
N SER A 196 -5.13 17.01 6.59
CA SER A 196 -5.85 17.01 7.85
C SER A 196 -5.36 15.90 8.76
N ILE A 197 -5.22 14.69 8.23
CA ILE A 197 -4.71 13.54 8.99
C ILE A 197 -3.25 13.78 9.41
N PHE A 198 -2.44 14.42 8.56
CA PHE A 198 -1.07 14.78 8.93
C PHE A 198 -1.00 15.84 10.03
N ASN A 199 -1.89 16.84 10.00
CA ASN A 199 -1.98 17.86 11.05
C ASN A 199 -2.38 17.24 12.39
N GLU A 200 -3.25 16.24 12.39
CA GLU A 200 -3.55 15.47 13.61
C GLU A 200 -2.28 14.78 14.16
N ALA A 201 -1.43 14.24 13.28
CA ALA A 201 -0.14 13.68 13.68
C ALA A 201 0.79 14.73 14.30
N GLN A 202 0.85 15.92 13.69
CA GLN A 202 1.62 17.04 14.21
C GLN A 202 1.15 17.45 15.62
N ILE A 203 -0.16 17.52 15.84
CA ILE A 203 -0.74 17.88 17.14
C ILE A 203 -0.42 16.83 18.21
N LEU A 204 -0.57 15.53 17.90
CA LEU A 204 -0.19 14.46 18.84
C LEU A 204 1.29 14.56 19.22
N VAL A 205 2.12 14.83 18.22
CA VAL A 205 3.57 14.97 18.39
C VAL A 205 3.91 16.21 19.23
N GLU A 206 3.27 17.36 19.00
CA GLU A 206 3.45 18.58 19.82
C GLU A 206 3.17 18.35 21.31
N GLN A 207 2.13 17.57 21.62
CA GLN A 207 1.73 17.27 22.98
C GLN A 207 2.78 16.41 23.71
N GLU A 208 3.40 15.46 23.00
CA GLU A 208 4.28 14.45 23.58
C GLU A 208 5.78 14.78 23.50
N ILE A 209 6.22 15.64 22.56
CA ILE A 209 7.63 16.04 22.40
C ILE A 209 8.23 16.62 23.70
N SER A 210 7.42 17.27 24.54
CA SER A 210 7.88 17.87 25.81
C SER A 210 8.51 16.86 26.77
N ALA A 211 8.13 15.58 26.70
CA ALA A 211 8.73 14.52 27.51
C ALA A 211 10.17 14.21 27.06
N PHE A 212 10.43 14.21 25.75
CA PHE A 212 11.75 13.95 25.16
C PHE A 212 12.78 15.03 25.54
N TYR A 213 12.38 16.31 25.56
CA TYR A 213 13.29 17.40 25.96
C TYR A 213 13.71 17.32 27.43
N LYS A 214 12.89 16.69 28.28
CA LYS A 214 13.24 16.42 29.69
C LYS A 214 14.18 15.22 29.85
N GLY A 215 14.64 14.61 28.75
CA GLY A 215 15.49 13.43 28.76
C GLY A 215 14.74 12.13 29.10
N SER A 216 13.41 12.19 29.20
CA SER A 216 12.57 11.02 29.42
C SER A 216 12.44 10.23 28.12
N ASN A 217 12.62 8.91 28.18
CA ASN A 217 12.46 7.99 27.05
C ASN A 217 11.11 7.22 27.11
N CYS A 218 10.22 7.65 28.01
CA CYS A 218 8.90 7.02 28.19
C CYS A 218 7.95 7.56 27.12
N VAL A 219 7.48 6.69 26.24
CA VAL A 219 6.40 6.98 25.31
C VAL A 219 5.09 6.52 25.93
N THR A 220 4.04 7.33 25.86
CA THR A 220 2.70 6.97 26.33
C THR A 220 2.06 5.94 25.37
N GLU A 221 1.33 4.96 25.91
CA GLU A 221 0.59 3.98 25.10
C GLU A 221 -0.42 4.68 24.18
N GLU A 222 -1.06 5.75 24.68
CA GLU A 222 -1.99 6.59 23.92
C GLU A 222 -1.34 7.24 22.68
N PHE A 223 -0.08 7.67 22.78
CA PHE A 223 0.65 8.23 21.64
C PHE A 223 1.01 7.17 20.61
N GLU A 224 1.46 5.99 21.05
CA GLU A 224 1.75 4.88 20.13
C GLU A 224 0.49 4.44 19.37
N GLU A 225 -0.63 4.25 20.08
CA GLU A 225 -1.92 3.91 19.46
C GLU A 225 -2.41 5.01 18.51
N GLY A 226 -2.26 6.28 18.90
CA GLY A 226 -2.64 7.42 18.06
C GLY A 226 -1.86 7.49 16.75
N ILE A 227 -0.54 7.26 16.77
CA ILE A 227 0.28 7.21 15.56
C ILE A 227 -0.10 6.00 14.68
N GLN A 228 -0.38 4.84 15.28
CA GLN A 228 -0.85 3.65 14.54
C GLN A 228 -2.20 3.90 13.84
N ASP A 229 -3.16 4.54 14.51
CA ASP A 229 -4.44 4.94 13.91
C ASP A 229 -4.25 5.90 12.73
N ILE A 230 -3.37 6.89 12.87
CA ILE A 230 -3.04 7.83 11.80
C ILE A 230 -2.46 7.10 10.59
N ILE A 231 -1.51 6.18 10.79
CA ILE A 231 -0.96 5.36 9.70
C ILE A 231 -2.09 4.59 9.01
N PHE A 232 -2.97 3.96 9.79
CA PHE A 232 -4.10 3.21 9.25
C PHE A 232 -5.03 4.11 8.41
N ARG A 233 -5.46 5.26 8.93
CA ARG A 233 -6.31 6.20 8.19
C ARG A 233 -5.64 6.75 6.94
N LEU A 234 -4.35 7.11 7.00
CA LEU A 234 -3.58 7.54 5.82
C LEU A 234 -3.56 6.47 4.73
N THR A 235 -3.41 5.18 5.08
CA THR A 235 -3.44 4.10 4.08
C THR A 235 -4.78 3.92 3.40
N GLN A 236 -5.87 4.37 4.04
CA GLN A 236 -7.24 4.28 3.49
C GLN A 236 -7.61 5.44 2.57
N VAL A 237 -6.86 6.55 2.57
CA VAL A 237 -7.20 7.69 1.72
C VAL A 237 -7.08 7.30 0.25
N LYS A 238 -8.18 7.41 -0.50
CA LYS A 238 -8.27 6.99 -1.90
C LYS A 238 -7.60 8.02 -2.82
N THR A 239 -6.78 7.54 -3.75
CA THR A 239 -6.00 8.40 -4.66
C THR A 239 -6.56 8.49 -6.08
N GLY A 240 -7.54 7.67 -6.47
CA GLY A 240 -8.22 7.81 -7.78
C GLY A 240 -7.26 7.71 -8.98
N GLY A 241 -6.19 6.94 -8.83
CA GLY A 241 -5.07 6.84 -9.78
C GLY A 241 -4.22 8.09 -10.03
N LYS A 242 -4.52 9.21 -9.36
CA LYS A 242 -3.74 10.45 -9.51
C LYS A 242 -2.36 10.31 -8.88
N ILE A 243 -1.31 10.56 -9.68
CA ILE A 243 0.10 10.48 -9.25
C ILE A 243 0.37 11.49 -8.12
N SER A 244 -0.16 12.70 -8.23
CA SER A 244 -0.06 13.76 -7.22
C SER A 244 -0.54 13.30 -5.83
N LEU A 245 -1.70 12.62 -5.76
CA LEU A 245 -2.27 12.12 -4.52
C LEU A 245 -1.50 10.92 -3.95
N ARG A 246 -1.05 10.00 -4.81
CA ARG A 246 -0.21 8.87 -4.38
C ARG A 246 1.08 9.36 -3.74
N LYS A 247 1.76 10.29 -4.40
CA LYS A 247 2.98 10.92 -3.90
C LYS A 247 2.75 11.68 -2.58
N ALA A 248 1.64 12.43 -2.46
CA ALA A 248 1.30 13.12 -1.22
C ALA A 248 1.11 12.14 -0.05
N ARG A 249 0.24 11.13 -0.23
CA ARG A 249 -0.05 10.10 0.78
C ARG A 249 1.23 9.36 1.20
N TYR A 250 2.06 8.98 0.22
CA TYR A 250 3.32 8.29 0.46
C TYR A 250 4.31 9.13 1.28
N ARG A 251 4.52 10.40 0.91
CA ARG A 251 5.41 11.31 1.63
C ARG A 251 4.98 11.45 3.09
N THR A 252 3.69 11.65 3.32
CA THR A 252 3.12 11.73 4.67
C THR A 252 3.32 10.43 5.44
N LEU A 253 2.96 9.28 4.86
CA LEU A 253 3.14 7.96 5.47
C LEU A 253 4.61 7.68 5.84
N THR A 254 5.54 8.10 4.99
CA THR A 254 6.99 7.91 5.24
C THR A 254 7.42 8.65 6.49
N LYS A 255 7.01 9.92 6.64
CA LYS A 255 7.30 10.73 7.84
C LYS A 255 6.69 10.10 9.09
N VAL A 256 5.41 9.73 9.03
CA VAL A 256 4.69 9.18 10.20
C VAL A 256 5.23 7.79 10.58
N CYS A 257 5.56 6.93 9.61
CA CYS A 257 6.17 5.62 9.88
C CYS A 257 7.58 5.77 10.48
N ALA A 258 8.37 6.75 10.04
CA ALA A 258 9.66 7.03 10.66
C ALA A 258 9.51 7.38 12.14
N VAL A 259 8.51 8.20 12.48
CA VAL A 259 8.17 8.52 13.88
C VAL A 259 7.73 7.27 14.66
N GLN A 260 6.86 6.43 14.10
CA GLN A 260 6.48 5.14 14.73
C GLN A 260 7.70 4.27 15.01
N GLU A 261 8.66 4.17 14.08
CA GLU A 261 9.86 3.36 14.30
C GLU A 261 10.78 3.91 15.40
N ILE A 262 10.87 5.24 15.52
CA ILE A 262 11.61 5.89 16.60
C ILE A 262 10.92 5.59 17.94
N ILE A 263 9.58 5.67 18.00
CA ILE A 263 8.77 5.32 19.18
C ILE A 263 8.96 3.85 19.58
N ASP A 264 8.83 2.92 18.64
CA ASP A 264 9.03 1.49 18.85
C ASP A 264 10.43 1.17 19.42
N SER A 265 11.44 1.92 18.96
CA SER A 265 12.81 1.76 19.45
C SER A 265 12.94 2.20 20.92
N CYS A 266 12.16 3.20 21.35
CA CYS A 266 12.11 3.62 22.75
C CYS A 266 11.46 2.58 23.67
N THR A 267 10.44 1.86 23.19
CA THR A 267 9.69 0.88 23.98
C THR A 267 10.32 -0.52 23.98
N LYS A 268 10.94 -0.96 22.88
CA LYS A 268 11.40 -2.35 22.68
C LYS A 268 12.91 -2.56 22.83
N GLN A 269 13.73 -1.52 22.70
CA GLN A 269 15.19 -1.62 22.65
C GLN A 269 15.88 -0.62 23.58
N GLN A 270 15.51 -0.61 24.87
CA GLN A 270 16.39 0.05 25.83
C GLN A 270 17.76 -0.63 25.77
N PRO A 271 18.86 0.13 25.63
CA PRO A 271 20.20 -0.42 25.77
C PRO A 271 20.28 -1.15 27.11
N SER A 272 21.09 -2.21 27.15
CA SER A 272 21.30 -2.98 28.38
C SER A 272 21.61 -1.99 29.51
N LEU A 273 20.70 -1.90 30.49
CA LEU A 273 20.56 -0.89 31.56
C LEU A 273 21.73 0.10 31.72
N PRO A 274 21.47 1.42 31.86
CA PRO A 274 22.55 2.38 32.08
C PRO A 274 23.43 1.90 33.25
N LEU A 275 24.70 1.62 32.92
CA LEU A 275 25.65 1.13 33.90
C LEU A 275 25.77 2.16 35.04
N SER A 276 25.96 1.68 36.26
CA SER A 276 26.16 2.56 37.42
C SER A 276 27.27 3.57 37.12
N SER A 277 27.00 4.84 37.41
CA SER A 277 27.95 5.94 37.19
C SER A 277 29.26 5.75 37.98
N ASP A 278 29.24 4.90 39.01
CA ASP A 278 30.39 4.60 39.86
C ASP A 278 31.32 3.52 39.26
N ALA A 279 30.95 2.90 38.14
CA ALA A 279 31.70 1.76 37.57
C ALA A 279 32.99 2.19 36.83
N HIS A 280 32.97 3.35 36.16
CA HIS A 280 34.09 3.91 35.39
C HIS A 280 33.81 5.37 34.98
N PRO A 281 34.80 6.29 34.92
CA PRO A 281 34.60 7.67 34.47
C PRO A 281 33.96 7.78 33.07
N SER A 282 34.31 6.86 32.15
CA SER A 282 33.70 6.81 30.81
C SER A 282 32.19 6.51 30.84
N VAL A 283 31.68 5.81 31.86
CA VAL A 283 30.25 5.48 31.97
C VAL A 283 29.42 6.74 32.22
N ALA A 284 29.89 7.65 33.07
CA ALA A 284 29.22 8.93 33.30
C ALA A 284 29.08 9.75 32.01
N LYS A 285 30.13 9.76 31.17
CA LYS A 285 30.10 10.44 29.88
C LYS A 285 29.21 9.72 28.86
N ILE A 286 29.20 8.38 28.81
CA ILE A 286 28.27 7.62 27.96
C ILE A 286 26.81 7.89 28.37
N ASN A 287 26.51 7.90 29.67
CA ASN A 287 25.18 8.22 30.19
C ASN A 287 24.76 9.66 29.83
N SER A 288 25.68 10.62 29.91
CA SER A 288 25.43 11.99 29.45
C SER A 288 25.11 12.04 27.95
N VAL A 289 25.89 11.35 27.12
CA VAL A 289 25.63 11.29 25.68
C VAL A 289 24.29 10.63 25.40
N MET A 290 23.91 9.58 26.12
CA MET A 290 22.60 8.94 25.97
C MET A 290 21.44 9.91 26.25
N VAL A 291 21.57 10.78 27.26
CA VAL A 291 20.57 11.84 27.52
C VAL A 291 20.46 12.78 26.33
N ASP A 292 21.58 13.18 25.73
CA ASP A 292 21.59 14.06 24.57
C ASP A 292 21.08 13.35 23.30
N VAL A 293 21.31 12.04 23.16
CA VAL A 293 20.67 11.21 22.12
C VAL A 293 19.16 11.18 22.28
N ASN A 294 18.64 11.06 23.52
CA ASN A 294 17.20 11.09 23.76
C ASN A 294 16.57 12.45 23.43
N LYS A 295 17.27 13.56 23.71
CA LYS A 295 16.84 14.89 23.25
C LYS A 295 16.84 14.98 21.73
N ALA A 296 17.91 14.47 21.08
CA ALA A 296 18.03 14.44 19.64
C ALA A 296 16.92 13.61 18.96
N LYS A 297 16.40 12.56 19.61
CA LYS A 297 15.20 11.84 19.16
C LYS A 297 13.96 12.74 19.14
N GLY A 298 13.71 13.47 20.22
CA GLY A 298 12.59 14.42 20.30
C GLY A 298 12.68 15.49 19.22
N THR A 299 13.87 16.05 19.02
CA THR A 299 14.14 16.96 17.91
C THR A 299 13.89 16.30 16.55
N LEU A 300 14.39 15.08 16.33
CA LEU A 300 14.20 14.36 15.07
C LEU A 300 12.72 14.17 14.74
N ILE A 301 11.93 13.73 15.72
CA ILE A 301 10.48 13.59 15.59
C ILE A 301 9.84 14.95 15.22
N ALA A 302 10.24 16.02 15.91
CA ALA A 302 9.73 17.37 15.64
C ALA A 302 10.08 17.88 14.24
N VAL A 303 11.30 17.61 13.77
CA VAL A 303 11.78 17.98 12.43
C VAL A 303 11.05 17.16 11.35
N LEU A 304 10.92 15.84 11.53
CA LEU A 304 10.18 14.98 10.59
C LEU A 304 8.73 15.43 10.41
N MET A 305 8.10 15.85 11.51
CA MET A 305 6.72 16.34 11.52
C MET A 305 6.60 17.82 11.11
N GLY A 306 7.70 18.57 10.97
CA GLY A 306 7.67 19.99 10.61
C GLY A 306 7.08 20.89 11.69
N VAL A 307 7.12 20.44 12.94
CA VAL A 307 6.56 21.14 14.12
C VAL A 307 7.57 22.14 14.69
N ASN A 308 8.88 21.86 14.54
CA ASN A 308 9.95 22.74 15.01
C ASN A 308 10.67 23.42 13.85
N ASN A 309 10.58 24.76 13.79
CA ASN A 309 11.21 25.57 12.75
C ASN A 309 12.65 26.00 13.09
N ASN A 310 13.12 25.75 14.31
CA ASN A 310 14.41 26.26 14.79
C ASN A 310 15.58 25.32 14.50
N GLU A 311 15.29 24.04 14.24
CA GLU A 311 16.30 23.01 13.98
C GLU A 311 16.13 22.44 12.58
N THR A 312 17.25 22.12 11.93
CA THR A 312 17.26 21.57 10.56
C THR A 312 17.89 20.19 10.55
N CYS A 313 17.56 19.37 9.55
CA CYS A 313 18.17 18.05 9.38
C CYS A 313 19.72 18.11 9.36
N ARG A 314 20.29 19.17 8.76
CA ARG A 314 21.74 19.41 8.75
C ARG A 314 22.28 19.68 10.15
N HIS A 315 21.61 20.54 10.93
CA HIS A 315 22.04 20.82 12.30
C HIS A 315 22.02 19.55 13.14
N LEU A 316 20.94 18.79 13.09
CA LEU A 316 20.78 17.55 13.84
C LEU A 316 21.79 16.48 13.41
N SER A 317 22.10 16.38 12.12
CA SER A 317 23.14 15.48 11.60
C SER A 317 24.53 15.84 12.16
N CYS A 318 24.86 17.14 12.21
CA CYS A 318 26.10 17.62 12.84
C CYS A 318 26.13 17.29 14.34
N VAL A 319 25.03 17.51 15.07
CA VAL A 319 24.93 17.18 16.51
C VAL A 319 25.16 15.69 16.74
N LEU A 320 24.45 14.83 16.01
CA LEU A 320 24.60 13.37 16.12
C LEU A 320 26.02 12.91 15.79
N THR A 321 26.65 13.48 14.76
CA THR A 321 28.04 13.16 14.40
C THR A 321 29.02 13.60 15.50
N GLY A 322 28.78 14.76 16.12
CA GLY A 322 29.54 15.22 17.28
C GLY A 322 29.42 14.26 18.48
N LEU A 323 28.23 13.74 18.76
CA LEU A 323 28.02 12.75 19.83
C LEU A 323 28.76 11.43 19.57
N VAL A 324 28.86 10.97 18.31
CA VAL A 324 29.68 9.80 17.95
C VAL A 324 31.16 10.07 18.23
N ALA A 325 31.68 11.23 17.83
CA ALA A 325 33.06 11.61 18.08
C ALA A 325 33.39 11.68 19.58
N ASP A 326 32.47 12.22 20.38
CA ASP A 326 32.56 12.24 21.85
C ASP A 326 32.66 10.84 22.45
N LEU A 327 31.93 9.85 21.91
CA LEU A 327 31.99 8.46 22.35
C LEU A 327 33.28 7.77 21.90
N ASP A 328 33.74 8.03 20.68
CA ASP A 328 34.97 7.44 20.13
C ASP A 328 36.23 7.92 20.86
N ALA A 329 36.21 9.15 21.40
CA ALA A 329 37.29 9.70 22.22
C ALA A 329 37.42 9.03 23.61
N LEU A 330 36.45 8.21 24.03
CA LEU A 330 36.48 7.54 25.33
C LEU A 330 37.43 6.34 25.34
N ASP A 331 38.32 6.33 26.32
CA ASP A 331 39.07 5.12 26.67
C ASP A 331 38.16 4.14 27.40
N VAL A 332 37.94 2.98 26.77
CA VAL A 332 37.13 1.86 27.28
C VAL A 332 37.92 0.54 27.18
N CYS A 333 39.24 0.61 27.05
CA CYS A 333 40.10 -0.56 26.91
C CYS A 333 40.00 -1.47 28.15
N GLY A 334 39.98 -2.79 27.91
CA GLY A 334 40.00 -3.80 28.98
C GLY A 334 38.67 -4.08 29.68
N ARG A 335 37.57 -3.38 29.36
CA ARG A 335 36.24 -3.62 29.95
C ARG A 335 35.18 -3.90 28.87
N PRO A 336 34.87 -5.18 28.57
CA PRO A 336 33.99 -5.53 27.47
C PRO A 336 32.56 -5.00 27.63
N GLU A 337 32.07 -4.88 28.86
CA GLU A 337 30.72 -4.38 29.17
C GLU A 337 30.56 -2.91 28.76
N ILE A 338 31.54 -2.07 29.12
CA ILE A 338 31.53 -0.62 28.80
C ILE A 338 31.70 -0.40 27.30
N ARG A 339 32.55 -1.20 26.64
CA ARG A 339 32.72 -1.15 25.19
C ARG A 339 31.43 -1.53 24.45
N ASN A 340 30.73 -2.56 24.91
CA ASN A 340 29.45 -2.96 24.33
C ASN A 340 28.39 -1.89 24.56
N TYR A 341 28.32 -1.32 25.77
CA TYR A 341 27.40 -0.22 26.07
C TYR A 341 27.64 1.01 25.18
N ARG A 342 28.90 1.44 25.02
CA ARG A 342 29.26 2.51 24.06
C ARG A 342 28.82 2.14 22.64
N LYS A 343 29.05 0.91 22.21
CA LYS A 343 28.70 0.43 20.87
C LYS A 343 27.18 0.48 20.64
N GLU A 344 26.38 0.07 21.62
CA GLU A 344 24.91 0.16 21.57
C GLU A 344 24.44 1.61 21.39
N VAL A 345 25.04 2.57 22.11
CA VAL A 345 24.71 4.00 21.96
C VAL A 345 25.12 4.54 20.58
N VAL A 346 26.28 4.16 20.05
CA VAL A 346 26.69 4.53 18.68
C VAL A 346 25.76 3.92 17.63
N GLU A 347 25.34 2.66 17.82
CA GLU A 347 24.36 2.00 16.94
C GLU A 347 22.98 2.70 16.97
N GLU A 348 22.57 3.24 18.12
CA GLU A 348 21.37 4.08 18.22
C GLU A 348 21.54 5.41 17.48
N ILE A 349 22.67 6.12 17.64
CA ILE A 349 22.94 7.36 16.92
C ILE A 349 22.92 7.15 15.40
N ASN A 350 23.58 6.10 14.93
CA ASN A 350 23.60 5.72 13.51
C ASN A 350 22.21 5.34 12.98
N ARG A 351 21.31 4.85 13.84
CA ARG A 351 19.90 4.62 13.46
C ARG A 351 19.16 5.93 13.28
N LEU A 352 19.36 6.90 14.17
CA LEU A 352 18.74 8.24 14.06
C LEU A 352 19.19 8.99 12.80
N GLN A 353 20.49 8.91 12.46
CA GLN A 353 21.02 9.55 11.26
C GLN A 353 20.32 9.07 9.97
N LYS A 354 19.93 7.79 9.87
CA LYS A 354 19.22 7.26 8.69
C LYS A 354 17.88 7.94 8.41
N TYR A 355 17.25 8.53 9.41
CA TYR A 355 15.97 9.22 9.23
C TYR A 355 16.15 10.67 8.77
N LEU A 356 17.35 11.25 8.92
CA LEU A 356 17.66 12.62 8.47
C LEU A 356 17.82 12.71 6.95
N ASP A 357 18.14 11.59 6.29
CA ASP A 357 18.30 11.52 4.84
C ASP A 357 16.95 11.43 4.08
N LEU A 358 15.83 11.24 4.81
CA LEU A 358 14.50 11.07 4.21
C LEU A 358 13.98 12.31 3.46
N GLU A 359 14.44 13.52 3.80
CA GLU A 359 14.01 14.75 3.11
C GLU A 359 14.81 15.04 1.82
N GLU A 360 16.11 14.76 1.76
CA GLU A 360 16.89 14.91 0.53
C GLU A 360 16.54 13.82 -0.50
N GLU A 361 16.20 12.61 -0.05
CA GLU A 361 15.73 11.55 -0.95
C GLU A 361 14.38 11.89 -1.60
N ALA A 362 13.43 12.48 -0.86
CA ALA A 362 12.07 12.75 -1.33
C ALA A 362 11.98 13.70 -2.54
N ASP A 363 13.02 14.50 -2.79
CA ASP A 363 13.15 15.38 -3.96
C ASP A 363 13.73 14.65 -5.20
N THR A 364 14.41 13.52 -5.00
CA THR A 364 14.83 12.63 -6.10
C THR A 364 13.69 11.65 -6.44
N THR A 365 12.93 11.98 -7.49
CA THR A 365 11.70 11.28 -7.91
C THR A 365 11.87 9.77 -8.18
N TYR A 366 13.09 9.27 -8.42
CA TYR A 366 13.33 7.89 -8.87
C TYR A 366 13.34 6.82 -7.77
N ALA A 367 13.71 7.16 -6.53
CA ALA A 367 13.71 6.20 -5.42
C ALA A 367 12.28 5.80 -4.98
N TYR A 368 11.28 6.57 -5.43
CA TYR A 368 9.89 6.52 -4.97
C TYR A 368 8.88 6.24 -6.07
N ASP A 369 9.35 6.02 -7.31
CA ASP A 369 8.53 5.48 -8.37
C ASP A 369 8.24 4.00 -8.06
N LEU A 370 7.13 3.74 -7.37
CA LEU A 370 6.73 2.39 -7.00
C LEU A 370 6.55 1.49 -8.23
N ALA A 371 6.36 2.04 -9.44
CA ALA A 371 6.34 1.28 -10.68
C ALA A 371 7.72 0.72 -11.06
N GLN A 372 8.82 1.33 -10.60
CA GLN A 372 10.20 0.86 -10.81
C GLN A 372 10.75 0.08 -9.60
N ASN A 373 10.01 0.02 -8.49
CA ASN A 373 10.44 -0.71 -7.31
C ASN A 373 10.43 -2.22 -7.56
N ARG A 374 11.59 -2.86 -7.38
CA ARG A 374 11.76 -4.31 -7.63
C ARG A 374 10.79 -5.20 -6.84
N CYS A 375 10.44 -4.82 -5.62
CA CYS A 375 9.50 -5.59 -4.81
C CYS A 375 8.07 -5.48 -5.36
N ILE A 376 7.67 -4.28 -5.77
CA ILE A 376 6.36 -4.04 -6.39
C ILE A 376 6.24 -4.76 -7.72
N ILE A 377 7.27 -4.67 -8.57
CA ILE A 377 7.31 -5.40 -9.85
C ILE A 377 7.14 -6.91 -9.60
N LYS A 378 7.88 -7.49 -8.63
CA LYS A 378 7.74 -8.90 -8.26
C LYS A 378 6.33 -9.24 -7.74
N ILE A 379 5.72 -8.38 -6.93
CA ILE A 379 4.33 -8.57 -6.44
C ILE A 379 3.35 -8.58 -7.63
N GLU A 380 3.48 -7.64 -8.57
CA GLU A 380 2.60 -7.56 -9.73
C GLU A 380 2.79 -8.75 -10.70
N GLU A 381 4.02 -9.23 -10.87
CA GLU A 381 4.28 -10.48 -11.60
C GLU A 381 3.57 -11.68 -10.95
N ILE A 382 3.57 -11.77 -9.62
CA ILE A 382 2.87 -12.83 -8.89
C ILE A 382 1.35 -12.70 -9.09
N ARG A 383 0.80 -11.48 -8.97
CA ARG A 383 -0.63 -11.23 -9.22
C ARG A 383 -1.04 -11.56 -10.65
N LYS A 384 -0.19 -11.26 -11.64
CA LYS A 384 -0.41 -11.64 -13.03
C LYS A 384 -0.48 -13.16 -13.20
N LYS A 385 0.47 -13.91 -12.63
CA LYS A 385 0.44 -15.40 -12.64
C LYS A 385 -0.83 -15.95 -12.00
N MET A 386 -1.26 -15.37 -10.86
CA MET A 386 -2.51 -15.74 -10.20
C MET A 386 -3.73 -15.52 -11.13
N LYS A 387 -3.79 -14.40 -11.84
CA LYS A 387 -4.85 -14.13 -12.83
C LYS A 387 -4.83 -15.12 -13.99
N GLU A 388 -3.65 -15.55 -14.44
CA GLU A 388 -3.50 -16.59 -15.48
C GLU A 388 -4.02 -17.95 -15.00
N ILE A 389 -3.72 -18.35 -13.75
CA ILE A 389 -4.28 -19.56 -13.12
C ILE A 389 -5.81 -19.46 -13.02
N HIS A 390 -6.33 -18.33 -12.55
CA HIS A 390 -7.77 -18.10 -12.44
C HIS A 390 -8.48 -18.16 -13.81
N ALA A 391 -7.90 -17.55 -14.84
CA ALA A 391 -8.44 -17.57 -16.19
C ALA A 391 -8.42 -18.99 -16.80
N SER A 392 -7.45 -19.82 -16.41
CA SER A 392 -7.38 -21.22 -16.82
C SER A 392 -8.48 -22.06 -16.14
N LEU A 393 -8.72 -21.83 -14.84
CA LEU A 393 -9.81 -22.46 -14.09
C LEU A 393 -11.20 -22.12 -14.62
N LEU A 394 -11.40 -20.90 -15.15
CA LEU A 394 -12.66 -20.47 -15.75
C LEU A 394 -12.97 -21.13 -17.11
N LYS A 395 -11.94 -21.62 -17.82
CA LYS A 395 -12.08 -22.17 -19.18
C LYS A 395 -12.32 -23.69 -19.21
N GLU A 396 -11.93 -24.40 -18.17
CA GLU A 396 -11.96 -25.87 -18.15
C GLU A 396 -12.98 -26.36 -17.11
N GLU A 397 -14.11 -26.90 -17.60
CA GLU A 397 -15.30 -27.15 -16.78
C GLU A 397 -15.20 -28.42 -15.88
N LYS A 398 -14.17 -29.26 -16.02
CA LYS A 398 -13.90 -30.42 -15.13
C LYS A 398 -12.42 -30.80 -15.16
N VAL A 399 -11.88 -31.19 -14.00
CA VAL A 399 -11.07 -32.40 -13.69
C VAL A 399 -10.38 -32.13 -12.34
N SER A 400 -10.64 -32.97 -11.34
CA SER A 400 -10.11 -32.84 -9.97
C SER A 400 -8.58 -32.68 -9.90
N ASP A 401 -7.85 -33.20 -10.88
CA ASP A 401 -6.39 -33.06 -11.00
C ASP A 401 -5.94 -31.62 -11.31
N LEU A 402 -6.76 -30.82 -12.00
CA LEU A 402 -6.49 -29.41 -12.29
C LEU A 402 -6.61 -28.55 -11.03
N TYR A 403 -7.55 -28.85 -10.13
CA TYR A 403 -7.68 -28.14 -8.86
C TYR A 403 -6.47 -28.39 -7.96
N LEU A 404 -6.02 -29.64 -7.86
CA LEU A 404 -4.84 -30.00 -7.07
C LEU A 404 -3.57 -29.30 -7.60
N ARG A 405 -3.36 -29.31 -8.93
CA ARG A 405 -2.24 -28.62 -9.56
C ARG A 405 -2.32 -27.11 -9.34
N SER A 406 -3.46 -26.49 -9.65
CA SER A 406 -3.66 -25.04 -9.51
C SER A 406 -3.49 -24.59 -8.06
N LYS A 407 -3.98 -25.37 -7.10
CA LYS A 407 -3.81 -25.11 -5.67
C LYS A 407 -2.33 -25.16 -5.25
N THR A 408 -1.58 -26.14 -5.74
CA THR A 408 -0.14 -26.26 -5.47
C THR A 408 0.62 -25.06 -6.05
N GLU A 409 0.29 -24.63 -7.27
CA GLU A 409 0.86 -23.45 -7.90
C GLU A 409 0.55 -22.17 -7.10
N LEU A 410 -0.71 -22.00 -6.64
CA LEU A 410 -1.11 -20.86 -5.80
C LEU A 410 -0.42 -20.85 -4.43
N GLN A 411 -0.23 -22.00 -3.79
CA GLN A 411 0.57 -22.10 -2.56
C GLN A 411 2.03 -21.71 -2.80
N GLY A 412 2.60 -22.06 -3.95
CA GLY A 412 3.92 -21.59 -4.39
C GLY A 412 3.99 -20.07 -4.59
N LEU A 413 2.89 -19.43 -5.01
CA LEU A 413 2.82 -17.97 -5.09
C LEU A 413 2.80 -17.31 -3.70
N ILE A 414 2.13 -17.91 -2.70
CA ILE A 414 2.18 -17.42 -1.31
C ILE A 414 3.62 -17.48 -0.78
N ALA A 415 4.34 -18.58 -0.98
CA ALA A 415 5.74 -18.69 -0.58
C ALA A 415 6.62 -17.61 -1.24
N GLN A 416 6.41 -17.34 -2.54
CA GLN A 416 7.11 -16.27 -3.25
C GLN A 416 6.78 -14.88 -2.71
N LEU A 417 5.54 -14.64 -2.24
CA LEU A 417 5.14 -13.39 -1.59
C LEU A 417 5.81 -13.25 -0.22
N ASP A 418 5.92 -14.33 0.57
CA ASP A 418 6.57 -14.31 1.88
C ASP A 418 8.07 -13.97 1.78
N GLU A 419 8.73 -14.39 0.70
CA GLU A 419 10.12 -14.03 0.38
C GLU A 419 10.30 -12.56 0.00
N VAL A 420 9.23 -11.85 -0.40
CA VAL A 420 9.31 -10.41 -0.67
C VAL A 420 9.51 -9.71 0.67
N SER A 421 10.74 -9.30 0.96
CA SER A 421 11.07 -8.48 2.10
C SER A 421 10.49 -7.08 1.88
N PRO A 422 9.43 -6.68 2.60
CA PRO A 422 8.84 -5.37 2.39
C PRO A 422 9.72 -4.25 2.98
N GLY A 423 10.80 -4.63 3.67
CA GLY A 423 11.65 -3.71 4.42
C GLY A 423 10.80 -2.90 5.39
N LYS A 424 11.05 -1.59 5.42
CA LYS A 424 10.33 -0.62 6.23
C LYS A 424 9.20 0.09 5.48
N ASN A 425 9.01 -0.22 4.19
CA ASN A 425 8.09 0.53 3.34
C ASN A 425 6.62 0.06 3.54
N PRO A 426 5.73 0.91 4.08
CA PRO A 426 4.34 0.55 4.34
C PRO A 426 3.57 0.18 3.06
N CYS A 427 3.91 0.78 1.92
CA CYS A 427 3.25 0.49 0.65
C CYS A 427 3.60 -0.89 0.10
N ILE A 428 4.86 -1.35 0.27
CA ILE A 428 5.26 -2.72 -0.10
C ILE A 428 4.61 -3.73 0.84
N ARG A 429 4.51 -3.42 2.15
CA ARG A 429 3.78 -4.26 3.12
C ARG A 429 2.32 -4.44 2.71
N GLU A 430 1.65 -3.34 2.39
CA GLU A 430 0.23 -3.34 2.02
C GLU A 430 0.00 -4.03 0.66
N ALA A 431 0.83 -3.76 -0.34
CA ALA A 431 0.79 -4.43 -1.64
C ALA A 431 0.95 -5.95 -1.51
N ARG A 432 1.94 -6.40 -0.72
CA ARG A 432 2.13 -7.81 -0.42
C ARG A 432 0.91 -8.41 0.29
N ARG A 433 0.37 -7.71 1.29
CA ARG A 433 -0.82 -8.14 2.04
C ARG A 433 -2.03 -8.34 1.12
N ARG A 434 -2.30 -7.37 0.23
CA ARG A 434 -3.40 -7.44 -0.75
C ARG A 434 -3.22 -8.59 -1.73
N ALA A 435 -1.99 -8.79 -2.24
CA ALA A 435 -1.68 -9.92 -3.12
C ALA A 435 -1.87 -11.28 -2.42
N VAL A 436 -1.46 -11.40 -1.15
CA VAL A 436 -1.69 -12.61 -0.34
C VAL A 436 -3.20 -12.87 -0.18
N ILE A 437 -3.99 -11.85 0.13
CA ILE A 437 -5.45 -11.99 0.27
C ILE A 437 -6.09 -12.43 -1.06
N GLU A 438 -5.66 -11.85 -2.18
CA GLU A 438 -6.14 -12.20 -3.52
C GLU A 438 -5.86 -13.68 -3.84
N VAL A 439 -4.62 -14.14 -3.68
CA VAL A 439 -4.23 -15.55 -3.88
C VAL A 439 -4.99 -16.47 -2.92
N GLN A 440 -5.09 -16.11 -1.65
CA GLN A 440 -5.78 -16.91 -0.63
C GLN A 440 -7.27 -17.04 -0.91
N THR A 441 -7.90 -15.99 -1.45
CA THR A 441 -9.33 -16.01 -1.81
C THR A 441 -9.62 -16.94 -2.99
N LEU A 442 -8.68 -17.10 -3.92
CA LEU A 442 -8.80 -18.10 -4.98
C LEU A 442 -8.59 -19.52 -4.46
N ILE A 443 -7.64 -19.73 -3.54
CA ILE A 443 -7.44 -21.03 -2.88
C ILE A 443 -8.72 -21.45 -2.15
N THR A 444 -9.34 -20.55 -1.37
CA THR A 444 -10.57 -20.87 -0.64
C THR A 444 -11.74 -21.18 -1.57
N HIS A 445 -11.83 -20.52 -2.74
CA HIS A 445 -12.82 -20.84 -3.76
C HIS A 445 -12.62 -22.27 -4.31
N ILE A 446 -11.38 -22.66 -4.61
CA ILE A 446 -11.05 -24.02 -5.05
C ILE A 446 -11.43 -25.04 -3.97
N ASP A 447 -11.03 -24.81 -2.73
CA ASP A 447 -11.31 -25.69 -1.60
C ASP A 447 -12.81 -25.88 -1.37
N LEU A 448 -13.58 -24.80 -1.48
CA LEU A 448 -15.03 -24.84 -1.36
C LEU A 448 -15.69 -25.64 -2.49
N ASN A 449 -15.26 -25.41 -3.73
CA ASN A 449 -15.79 -26.15 -4.88
C ASN A 449 -15.45 -27.64 -4.80
N GLU A 450 -14.23 -28.01 -4.41
CA GLU A 450 -13.87 -29.40 -4.16
C GLU A 450 -14.76 -30.04 -3.09
N ALA A 451 -15.02 -29.32 -2.00
CA ALA A 451 -15.88 -29.80 -0.92
C ALA A 451 -17.34 -30.00 -1.38
N LEU A 452 -17.86 -29.08 -2.19
CA LEU A 452 -19.20 -29.17 -2.78
C LEU A 452 -19.30 -30.34 -3.77
N VAL A 453 -18.30 -30.55 -4.63
CA VAL A 453 -18.26 -31.68 -5.58
C VAL A 453 -18.16 -33.02 -4.85
N LYS A 454 -17.30 -33.11 -3.83
CA LYS A 454 -17.20 -34.32 -2.98
C LYS A 454 -18.55 -34.63 -2.33
N ARG A 455 -19.23 -33.63 -1.77
CA ARG A 455 -20.57 -33.80 -1.19
C ARG A 455 -21.60 -34.30 -2.20
N GLN A 456 -21.58 -33.78 -3.44
CA GLN A 456 -22.45 -34.28 -4.51
C GLN A 456 -22.16 -35.73 -4.89
N ALA A 457 -20.90 -36.16 -4.84
CA ALA A 457 -20.51 -37.54 -5.11
C ALA A 457 -20.97 -38.53 -4.01
N PHE A 458 -21.17 -38.06 -2.78
CA PHE A 458 -21.67 -38.85 -1.64
C PHE A 458 -23.13 -38.52 -1.27
N ALA A 459 -23.97 -38.26 -2.29
CA ALA A 459 -25.37 -37.86 -2.10
C ALA A 459 -26.19 -38.87 -1.26
N GLU A 460 -25.87 -40.17 -1.33
CA GLU A 460 -26.54 -41.24 -0.57
C GLU A 460 -26.36 -41.13 0.95
N GLN A 461 -25.28 -40.49 1.43
CA GLN A 461 -25.03 -40.26 2.87
C GLN A 461 -25.61 -38.93 3.38
N THR A 462 -26.12 -38.08 2.47
CA THR A 462 -26.60 -36.73 2.78
C THR A 462 -28.05 -36.71 3.32
N GLU A 463 -28.81 -37.81 3.19
CA GLU A 463 -30.18 -37.90 3.70
C GLU A 463 -30.27 -38.02 5.23
N ALA A 464 -29.21 -38.50 5.90
CA ALA A 464 -29.15 -38.68 7.34
C ALA A 464 -28.67 -37.44 8.12
N GLU A 465 -28.33 -36.35 7.43
CA GLU A 465 -27.78 -35.16 8.06
C GLU A 465 -28.84 -34.25 8.70
N PRO A 466 -28.50 -33.52 9.77
CA PRO A 466 -29.38 -32.52 10.35
C PRO A 466 -29.86 -31.49 9.33
N PRO A 467 -31.14 -31.07 9.37
CA PRO A 467 -31.66 -30.03 8.46
C PRO A 467 -30.86 -28.72 8.51
N SER A 468 -30.34 -28.37 9.69
CA SER A 468 -29.46 -27.22 9.91
C SER A 468 -28.14 -27.36 9.16
N HIS A 469 -27.54 -28.55 9.13
CA HIS A 469 -26.31 -28.81 8.39
C HIS A 469 -26.54 -28.69 6.88
N LYS A 470 -27.63 -29.29 6.38
CA LYS A 470 -28.01 -29.18 4.96
C LYS A 470 -28.28 -27.73 4.53
N ALA A 471 -28.91 -26.93 5.40
CA ALA A 471 -29.14 -25.51 5.16
C ALA A 471 -27.83 -24.73 5.00
N VAL A 472 -26.84 -24.97 5.87
CA VAL A 472 -25.51 -24.34 5.78
C VAL A 472 -24.83 -24.68 4.45
N TRP A 473 -24.88 -25.94 4.02
CA TRP A 473 -24.29 -26.35 2.73
C TRP A 473 -24.97 -25.73 1.51
N ASN A 474 -26.30 -25.58 1.53
CA ASN A 474 -27.01 -24.87 0.47
C ASN A 474 -26.58 -23.40 0.40
N ILE A 475 -26.40 -22.75 1.56
CA ILE A 475 -25.90 -21.37 1.61
C ILE A 475 -24.46 -21.31 1.11
N LEU A 476 -23.60 -22.27 1.47
CA LEU A 476 -22.23 -22.35 0.98
C LEU A 476 -22.15 -22.52 -0.54
N ALA A 477 -23.09 -23.24 -1.15
CA ALA A 477 -23.18 -23.33 -2.62
C ALA A 477 -23.47 -21.96 -3.25
N ASN A 478 -24.41 -21.19 -2.67
CA ASN A 478 -24.68 -19.82 -3.12
C ASN A 478 -23.46 -18.91 -2.91
N VAL A 479 -22.79 -19.02 -1.76
CA VAL A 479 -21.58 -18.26 -1.45
C VAL A 479 -20.47 -18.57 -2.45
N SER A 480 -20.31 -19.82 -2.88
CA SER A 480 -19.32 -20.19 -3.91
C SER A 480 -19.58 -19.49 -5.26
N GLN A 481 -20.85 -19.48 -5.70
CA GLN A 481 -21.24 -18.78 -6.93
C GLN A 481 -20.95 -17.28 -6.83
N ILE A 482 -21.31 -16.66 -5.71
CA ILE A 482 -21.03 -15.24 -5.48
C ILE A 482 -19.51 -14.99 -5.42
N GLN A 483 -18.73 -15.88 -4.80
CA GLN A 483 -17.28 -15.78 -4.73
C GLN A 483 -16.64 -15.81 -6.13
N GLN A 484 -17.13 -16.66 -7.03
CA GLN A 484 -16.69 -16.68 -8.43
C GLN A 484 -16.94 -15.33 -9.12
N GLU A 485 -18.13 -14.75 -8.95
CA GLU A 485 -18.45 -13.43 -9.49
C GLU A 485 -17.52 -12.34 -8.89
N VAL A 486 -17.27 -12.37 -7.58
CA VAL A 486 -16.35 -11.46 -6.88
C VAL A 486 -14.90 -11.61 -7.39
N LEU A 487 -14.44 -12.83 -7.67
CA LEU A 487 -13.12 -13.08 -8.25
C LEU A 487 -12.98 -12.48 -9.66
N SER A 488 -14.07 -12.44 -10.44
CA SER A 488 -14.11 -11.83 -11.78
C SER A 488 -14.43 -10.32 -11.79
N PHE A 489 -14.92 -9.76 -10.68
CA PHE A 489 -15.35 -8.36 -10.60
C PHE A 489 -14.20 -7.37 -10.80
N ASP A 490 -14.30 -6.45 -11.75
CA ASP A 490 -13.27 -5.43 -12.03
C ASP A 490 -13.93 -4.05 -12.13
N GLY A 491 -14.25 -3.48 -10.97
CA GLY A 491 -15.02 -2.25 -10.86
C GLY A 491 -14.81 -1.55 -9.52
N ASN A 492 -15.55 -0.48 -9.28
CA ASN A 492 -15.46 0.35 -8.09
C ASN A 492 -16.72 0.22 -7.20
N ARG A 493 -16.69 0.87 -6.02
CA ARG A 493 -17.78 0.81 -5.03
C ARG A 493 -19.10 1.47 -5.51
N THR A 494 -19.03 2.33 -6.52
CA THR A 494 -20.22 3.01 -7.09
C THR A 494 -20.92 2.17 -8.16
N ASP A 495 -20.29 1.08 -8.61
CA ASP A 495 -20.86 0.21 -9.62
C ASP A 495 -22.07 -0.56 -9.09
N LYS A 496 -23.11 -0.67 -9.94
CA LYS A 496 -24.29 -1.48 -9.64
C LYS A 496 -23.94 -2.93 -9.36
N ASN A 497 -22.90 -3.45 -10.02
CA ASN A 497 -22.40 -4.80 -9.80
C ASN A 497 -21.80 -4.98 -8.41
N TYR A 498 -21.06 -4.00 -7.90
CA TYR A 498 -20.55 -4.04 -6.53
C TYR A 498 -21.71 -4.08 -5.53
N MET A 499 -22.66 -3.15 -5.63
CA MET A 499 -23.81 -3.08 -4.73
C MET A 499 -24.62 -4.38 -4.73
N ARG A 500 -24.82 -4.97 -5.92
CA ARG A 500 -25.48 -6.28 -6.06
C ARG A 500 -24.72 -7.39 -5.33
N LEU A 501 -23.40 -7.49 -5.52
CA LEU A 501 -22.57 -8.53 -4.89
C LEU A 501 -22.52 -8.36 -3.36
N GLU A 502 -22.39 -7.13 -2.87
CA GLU A 502 -22.46 -6.79 -1.44
C GLU A 502 -23.82 -7.20 -0.85
N GLU A 503 -24.93 -6.89 -1.54
CA GLU A 503 -26.27 -7.26 -1.12
C GLU A 503 -26.47 -8.78 -1.09
N LEU A 504 -26.01 -9.51 -2.12
CA LEU A 504 -26.09 -10.97 -2.18
C LEU A 504 -25.35 -11.64 -1.02
N LEU A 505 -24.12 -11.20 -0.73
CA LEU A 505 -23.33 -11.71 0.40
C LEU A 505 -24.00 -11.38 1.74
N THR A 506 -24.54 -10.17 1.90
CA THR A 506 -25.27 -9.77 3.10
C THR A 506 -26.51 -10.62 3.31
N LYS A 507 -27.24 -10.96 2.23
CA LYS A 507 -28.36 -11.90 2.30
C LYS A 507 -27.92 -13.30 2.74
N GLN A 508 -26.78 -13.80 2.27
CA GLN A 508 -26.26 -15.10 2.73
C GLN A 508 -25.87 -15.06 4.22
N LEU A 509 -25.32 -13.95 4.73
CA LEU A 509 -25.04 -13.79 6.17
C LEU A 509 -26.32 -13.84 7.01
N LEU A 510 -27.36 -13.13 6.59
CA LEU A 510 -28.66 -13.17 7.29
C LEU A 510 -29.30 -14.56 7.23
N ALA A 511 -29.15 -15.27 6.11
CA ALA A 511 -29.61 -16.65 5.99
C ALA A 511 -28.86 -17.58 6.93
N LEU A 512 -27.54 -17.42 7.09
CA LEU A 512 -26.73 -18.18 8.05
C LEU A 512 -27.16 -17.89 9.50
N ASP A 513 -27.43 -16.64 9.85
CA ASP A 513 -27.90 -16.25 11.18
C ASP A 513 -29.28 -16.86 11.52
N ALA A 514 -30.13 -17.06 10.51
CA ALA A 514 -31.43 -17.70 10.65
C ALA A 514 -31.36 -19.23 10.81
N VAL A 515 -30.22 -19.87 10.54
CA VAL A 515 -30.05 -21.30 10.76
C VAL A 515 -29.93 -21.57 12.26
N ASP A 516 -30.93 -22.24 12.82
CA ASP A 516 -30.90 -22.73 14.20
C ASP A 516 -30.24 -24.13 14.24
N PRO A 517 -29.05 -24.27 14.87
CA PRO A 517 -28.35 -25.54 14.97
C PRO A 517 -28.98 -26.53 15.96
N GLN A 518 -30.03 -26.17 16.71
CA GLN A 518 -30.74 -27.07 17.65
C GLN A 518 -29.81 -27.83 18.62
N GLY A 519 -28.69 -27.21 19.00
CA GLY A 519 -27.69 -27.82 19.90
C GLY A 519 -26.64 -28.70 19.23
N ASP A 520 -26.72 -29.00 17.93
CA ASP A 520 -25.71 -29.78 17.22
C ASP A 520 -24.40 -28.98 17.02
N GLU A 521 -23.33 -29.46 17.66
CA GLU A 521 -22.01 -28.82 17.59
C GLU A 521 -21.42 -28.80 16.18
N ARG A 522 -21.71 -29.83 15.36
CA ARG A 522 -21.22 -29.89 13.97
C ARG A 522 -21.83 -28.77 13.13
N SER A 523 -23.15 -28.58 13.24
CA SER A 523 -23.87 -27.48 12.58
C SER A 523 -23.48 -26.11 13.11
N LYS A 524 -23.20 -25.95 14.41
CA LYS A 524 -22.69 -24.69 14.98
C LYS A 524 -21.33 -24.31 14.38
N VAL A 525 -20.39 -25.25 14.33
CA VAL A 525 -19.05 -25.02 13.76
C VAL A 525 -19.13 -24.71 12.28
N ALA A 526 -19.89 -25.49 11.51
CA ALA A 526 -20.08 -25.29 10.07
C ALA A 526 -20.69 -23.91 9.77
N ARG A 527 -21.73 -23.50 10.51
CA ARG A 527 -22.33 -22.16 10.39
C ARG A 527 -21.31 -21.06 10.68
N LYS A 528 -20.53 -21.18 11.76
CA LYS A 528 -19.49 -20.19 12.13
C LYS A 528 -18.42 -20.06 11.04
N GLN A 529 -18.01 -21.18 10.44
CA GLN A 529 -17.05 -21.20 9.34
C GLN A 529 -17.64 -20.55 8.07
N ALA A 530 -18.90 -20.85 7.73
CA ALA A 530 -19.59 -20.24 6.60
C ALA A 530 -19.74 -18.71 6.77
N VAL A 531 -20.05 -18.24 7.98
CA VAL A 531 -20.09 -16.80 8.30
C VAL A 531 -18.72 -16.16 8.07
N LYS A 532 -17.65 -16.78 8.61
CA LYS A 532 -16.28 -16.28 8.43
C LYS A 532 -15.89 -16.21 6.96
N LEU A 533 -16.27 -17.21 6.16
CA LEU A 533 -16.01 -17.25 4.73
C LEU A 533 -16.74 -16.09 4.00
N ALA A 534 -18.05 -15.93 4.23
CA ALA A 534 -18.82 -14.85 3.62
C ALA A 534 -18.29 -13.46 4.01
N GLN A 535 -17.88 -13.27 5.27
CA GLN A 535 -17.22 -12.05 5.74
C GLN A 535 -15.87 -11.82 5.05
N ASN A 536 -15.06 -12.86 4.87
CA ASN A 536 -13.79 -12.75 4.15
C ASN A 536 -14.01 -12.38 2.67
N ILE A 537 -15.05 -12.92 2.02
CA ILE A 537 -15.39 -12.57 0.63
C ILE A 537 -15.87 -11.11 0.53
N LEU A 538 -16.69 -10.65 1.48
CA LEU A 538 -17.07 -9.24 1.57
C LEU A 538 -15.85 -8.33 1.76
N TYR A 539 -14.95 -8.72 2.67
CA TYR A 539 -13.72 -7.99 2.91
C TYR A 539 -12.84 -7.92 1.65
N TYR A 540 -12.72 -9.03 0.92
CA TYR A 540 -12.00 -9.08 -0.34
C TYR A 540 -12.66 -8.21 -1.43
N LEU A 541 -13.99 -8.24 -1.54
CA LEU A 541 -14.73 -7.39 -2.48
C LEU A 541 -14.51 -5.90 -2.18
N ASP A 542 -14.57 -5.51 -0.90
CA ASP A 542 -14.24 -4.16 -0.44
C ASP A 542 -12.80 -3.78 -0.83
N MET A 543 -11.83 -4.64 -0.51
CA MET A 543 -10.42 -4.45 -0.84
C MET A 543 -10.17 -4.34 -2.35
N LYS A 544 -10.90 -5.09 -3.18
CA LYS A 544 -10.77 -5.09 -4.65
C LYS A 544 -11.32 -3.80 -5.26
N THR A 545 -12.38 -3.23 -4.67
CA THR A 545 -12.89 -1.89 -5.03
C THR A 545 -12.05 -0.73 -4.46
N ASP A 546 -11.14 -1.02 -3.55
CA ASP A 546 -10.17 -0.03 -3.09
C ASP A 546 -9.08 0.08 -4.15
N GLU A 547 -9.19 1.12 -4.98
CA GLU A 547 -8.20 1.55 -5.96
C GLU A 547 -6.85 1.78 -5.27
N TRP A 548 -6.04 0.71 -5.20
CA TRP A 548 -4.65 0.78 -4.80
C TRP A 548 -3.80 0.84 -6.05
N GLU A 549 -3.44 2.05 -6.41
CA GLU A 549 -2.48 2.33 -7.46
C GLU A 549 -1.18 2.77 -6.80
N TYR A 550 -0.06 2.24 -7.29
CA TYR A 550 1.29 2.42 -6.75
C TYR A 550 1.82 3.84 -6.87
#